data_AF-A0A353H0T4-F1
#
_entry.id   AF-A0A353H0T4-F1
#
_cell.length_a   1.000
_cell.length_b   1.000
_cell.length_c   1.000
_cell.angle_alpha   90.00
_cell.angle_beta   90.00
_cell.angle_gamma   90.00
#
_symmetry.space_group_name_H-M   'P 1'
#
loop_
_entity.id
_entity.type
_entity.pdbx_description
1 polymer ?
#
loop_
_entity_poly.entity_id
_entity_poly.type
_entity_poly.pdbx_seq_one_letter_code
_entity_poly.pdbx_strand_id
1 'polypeptide(L)'
;PLKAGQADPLKKPLGLIFTGMENRWKVDELYSALILKPFTAFSQFLAGRVDLGGIDRLGNGLGEGTKAVANGLRKLENGFARSYAFWMLLGLAAMMTYLIFR
;
A
#
# COMPACT_ATOMS: atom_id res chain seq x y z
N PRO A 1 -34.24 -44.31 -26.87
CA PRO A 1 -33.83 -43.03 -26.22
C PRO A 1 -33.47 -43.31 -24.75
N LEU A 2 -32.23 -43.06 -24.34
CA LEU A 2 -31.77 -43.33 -22.97
C LEU A 2 -32.23 -42.21 -22.03
N LYS A 3 -32.71 -42.56 -20.82
CA LYS A 3 -33.22 -41.62 -19.82
C LYS A 3 -32.08 -40.92 -19.08
N ALA A 4 -32.28 -39.65 -18.76
CA ALA A 4 -31.38 -38.84 -17.95
C ALA A 4 -31.10 -39.51 -16.59
N GLY A 5 -29.84 -39.92 -16.36
CA GLY A 5 -29.37 -40.49 -15.10
C GLY A 5 -28.89 -41.94 -15.12
N GLN A 6 -28.94 -42.63 -16.27
CA GLN A 6 -28.38 -43.99 -16.38
C GLN A 6 -26.87 -43.94 -16.63
N ALA A 7 -26.07 -44.63 -15.80
CA ALA A 7 -24.63 -44.77 -15.99
C ALA A 7 -24.35 -45.55 -17.29
N ASP A 8 -23.76 -44.85 -18.25
CA ASP A 8 -23.55 -45.31 -19.61
C ASP A 8 -22.64 -46.56 -19.65
N PRO A 9 -23.10 -47.72 -20.17
CA PRO A 9 -22.33 -48.97 -20.21
C PRO A 9 -21.04 -48.86 -21.04
N LEU A 10 -20.85 -47.77 -21.78
CA LEU A 10 -19.60 -47.43 -22.48
C LEU A 10 -18.50 -46.83 -21.58
N LYS A 11 -18.74 -46.58 -20.29
CA LYS A 11 -17.69 -46.17 -19.32
C LYS A 11 -16.65 -47.26 -19.04
N LYS A 12 -16.93 -48.54 -19.31
CA LYS A 12 -16.04 -49.67 -18.98
C LYS A 12 -14.80 -49.81 -19.88
N PRO A 13 -14.87 -49.67 -21.22
CA PRO A 13 -13.67 -49.80 -22.06
C PRO A 13 -12.89 -48.49 -22.27
N LEU A 14 -13.50 -47.31 -22.08
CA LEU A 14 -12.93 -46.01 -22.49
C LEU A 14 -12.73 -45.00 -21.34
N GLY A 15 -12.64 -45.50 -20.10
CA GLY A 15 -12.75 -44.70 -18.88
C GLY A 15 -11.80 -43.50 -18.76
N LEU A 16 -10.55 -43.62 -19.20
CA LEU A 16 -9.57 -42.52 -19.08
C LEU A 16 -9.87 -41.34 -20.02
N ILE A 17 -10.28 -41.62 -21.26
CA ILE A 17 -10.55 -40.57 -22.26
C ILE A 17 -11.90 -39.92 -22.00
N PHE A 18 -12.91 -40.71 -21.59
CA PHE A 18 -14.22 -40.18 -21.22
C PHE A 18 -14.15 -39.30 -19.97
N THR A 19 -13.41 -39.70 -18.93
CA THR A 19 -13.21 -38.86 -17.72
C THR A 19 -12.39 -37.60 -18.00
N GLY A 20 -11.47 -37.65 -18.98
CA GLY A 20 -10.76 -36.45 -19.46
C GLY A 20 -11.68 -35.45 -20.16
N MET A 21 -12.56 -35.92 -21.04
CA MET A 21 -13.56 -35.07 -21.71
C MET A 21 -14.64 -34.55 -20.76
N GLU A 22 -15.08 -35.38 -19.80
CA GLU A 22 -16.07 -35.03 -18.76
C GLU A 22 -15.56 -33.90 -17.84
N ASN A 23 -14.24 -33.82 -17.62
CA ASN A 23 -13.58 -32.74 -16.86
C ASN A 23 -13.00 -31.59 -17.71
N ARG A 24 -13.43 -31.43 -18.98
CA ARG A 24 -12.86 -30.43 -19.92
C ARG A 24 -11.32 -30.38 -19.89
N TRP A 25 -10.68 -31.55 -19.78
CA TRP A 25 -9.22 -31.70 -19.76
C TRP A 25 -8.49 -30.90 -18.65
N LYS A 26 -9.19 -30.44 -17.60
CA LYS A 26 -8.61 -29.64 -16.50
C LYS A 26 -7.85 -28.38 -16.94
N VAL A 27 -8.10 -27.89 -18.14
CA VAL A 27 -7.40 -26.71 -18.69
C VAL A 27 -7.74 -25.47 -17.86
N ASP A 28 -9.01 -25.31 -17.47
CA ASP A 28 -9.45 -24.20 -16.60
C ASP A 28 -8.80 -24.26 -15.21
N GLU A 29 -8.67 -25.44 -14.61
CA GLU A 29 -8.04 -25.62 -13.29
C GLU A 29 -6.53 -25.35 -13.35
N LEU A 30 -5.87 -25.74 -14.42
CA LEU A 30 -4.46 -25.45 -14.64
C LEU A 30 -4.24 -23.95 -14.83
N TYR A 31 -5.05 -23.28 -15.65
CA TYR A 31 -4.95 -21.84 -15.90
C TYR A 31 -5.23 -21.02 -14.64
N SER A 32 -6.26 -21.41 -13.89
CA SER A 32 -6.58 -20.75 -12.62
C SER A 32 -5.51 -20.97 -11.54
N ALA A 33 -4.87 -22.14 -11.50
CA ALA A 33 -3.79 -22.41 -10.57
C ALA A 33 -2.46 -21.72 -10.94
N LEU A 34 -2.07 -21.74 -12.22
CA LEU A 34 -0.78 -21.20 -12.68
C LEU A 34 -0.78 -19.70 -12.93
N ILE A 35 -1.93 -19.11 -13.29
CA ILE A 35 -1.99 -17.70 -13.69
C ILE A 35 -2.87 -16.93 -12.71
N LEU A 36 -4.12 -17.36 -12.51
CA LEU A 36 -5.07 -16.55 -11.74
C LEU A 36 -4.68 -16.44 -10.27
N LYS A 37 -4.37 -17.56 -9.60
CA LYS A 37 -3.96 -17.57 -8.18
C LYS A 37 -2.71 -16.72 -7.90
N PRO A 38 -1.57 -16.90 -8.60
CA PRO A 38 -0.38 -16.08 -8.32
C PRO A 38 -0.61 -14.61 -8.67
N PHE A 39 -1.34 -14.30 -9.74
CA PHE A 39 -1.61 -12.92 -10.12
C PHE A 39 -2.52 -12.19 -9.10
N THR A 40 -3.50 -12.92 -8.55
CA THR A 40 -4.39 -12.40 -7.51
C THR A 40 -3.64 -12.21 -6.20
N ALA A 41 -2.78 -13.15 -5.82
CA ALA A 41 -1.93 -13.04 -4.64
C ALA A 41 -0.92 -11.88 -4.75
N PHE A 42 -0.34 -11.67 -5.94
CA PHE A 42 0.56 -10.55 -6.20
C PHE A 42 -0.16 -9.21 -6.14
N SER A 43 -1.36 -9.12 -6.74
CA SER A 43 -2.20 -7.92 -6.67
C SER A 43 -2.59 -7.57 -5.22
N GLN A 44 -2.97 -8.58 -4.43
CA GLN A 44 -3.26 -8.41 -3.01
C GLN A 44 -2.02 -8.01 -2.20
N PHE A 45 -0.85 -8.54 -2.53
CA PHE A 45 0.41 -8.15 -1.90
C PHE A 45 0.77 -6.68 -2.19
N LEU A 46 0.62 -6.23 -3.43
CA LEU A 46 0.85 -4.82 -3.79
C LEU A 46 -0.15 -3.91 -3.07
N ALA A 47 -1.45 -4.21 -3.15
CA ALA A 47 -2.48 -3.39 -2.49
C ALA A 47 -2.30 -3.35 -0.96
N GLY A 48 -2.03 -4.51 -0.34
CA GLY A 48 -1.88 -4.60 1.11
C GLY A 48 -0.57 -4.02 1.63
N ARG A 49 0.56 -4.30 0.98
CA ARG A 49 1.88 -3.95 1.52
C ARG A 49 2.39 -2.61 1.03
N VAL A 50 2.11 -2.25 -0.22
CA VAL A 50 2.61 -1.02 -0.83
C VAL A 50 1.67 0.14 -0.53
N ASP A 51 0.36 -0.04 -0.75
CA ASP A 51 -0.61 1.05 -0.62
C ASP A 51 -0.87 1.38 0.87
N LEU A 52 -1.35 0.40 1.63
CA LEU A 52 -1.61 0.55 3.07
C LEU A 52 -0.34 0.69 3.92
N GLY A 53 0.78 0.13 3.47
CA GLY A 53 2.02 0.10 4.26
C GLY A 53 2.97 1.26 3.98
N GLY A 54 3.11 1.65 2.70
CA GLY A 54 4.07 2.65 2.26
C GLY A 54 3.46 4.03 2.14
N ILE A 55 2.39 4.15 1.35
CA ILE A 55 1.79 5.46 1.01
C ILE A 55 1.09 6.06 2.22
N ASP A 56 0.27 5.27 2.93
CA ASP A 56 -0.46 5.77 4.09
C ASP A 56 0.47 6.20 5.23
N ARG A 57 1.55 5.45 5.48
CA ARG A 57 2.55 5.81 6.51
C ARG A 57 3.37 7.04 6.16
N LEU A 58 3.73 7.22 4.89
CA LEU A 58 4.44 8.41 4.45
C LEU A 58 3.55 9.65 4.55
N GLY A 59 2.30 9.56 4.08
CA GLY A 59 1.33 10.65 4.18
C GLY A 59 1.06 11.06 5.63
N ASN A 60 0.73 10.09 6.47
CA ASN A 60 0.47 10.34 7.89
C ASN A 60 1.72 10.83 8.63
N GLY A 61 2.90 10.26 8.34
CA GLY A 61 4.17 10.67 8.96
C GLY A 61 4.58 12.10 8.61
N LEU A 62 4.40 12.52 7.36
CA LEU A 62 4.65 13.91 6.96
C LEU A 62 3.64 14.87 7.61
N GLY A 63 2.38 14.47 7.69
CA GLY A 63 1.33 15.25 8.35
C GLY A 63 1.58 15.42 9.84
N GLU A 64 1.94 14.34 10.55
CA GLU A 64 2.28 14.36 11.97
C GLU A 64 3.57 15.13 12.24
N GLY A 65 4.60 14.96 11.40
CA GLY A 65 5.85 15.71 11.49
C GLY A 65 5.62 17.22 11.36
N THR A 66 4.82 17.63 10.37
CA THR A 66 4.45 19.03 10.17
C THR A 66 3.68 19.59 11.38
N LYS A 67 2.71 18.82 11.91
CA LYS A 67 1.97 19.21 13.13
C LYS A 67 2.87 19.30 14.36
N ALA A 68 3.85 18.41 14.51
CA ALA A 68 4.81 18.43 15.61
C ALA A 68 5.68 19.69 15.56
N VAL A 69 6.20 20.03 14.37
CA VAL A 69 6.97 21.26 14.15
C VAL A 69 6.10 22.49 14.43
N ALA A 70 4.90 22.55 13.87
CA ALA A 70 3.98 23.67 14.09
C ALA A 70 3.63 23.85 15.57
N ASN A 71 3.39 22.76 16.32
CA ASN A 71 3.15 22.83 17.76
C ASN A 71 4.38 23.25 18.56
N GLY A 72 5.59 22.86 18.12
CA GLY A 72 6.84 23.32 18.71
C GLY A 72 7.03 24.82 18.52
N LEU A 73 6.90 25.31 17.28
CA LEU A 73 6.99 26.74 16.97
C LEU A 73 5.91 27.55 17.69
N ARG A 74 4.68 27.03 17.80
CA ARG A 74 3.60 27.68 18.55
C ARG A 74 3.93 27.94 20.02
N LYS A 75 4.78 27.10 20.64
CA LYS A 75 5.25 27.34 22.02
C LYS A 75 6.31 28.44 22.13
N LEU A 76 6.90 28.89 21.02
CA LEU A 76 7.79 30.05 21.02
C LEU A 76 7.00 31.36 20.98
N GLU A 77 5.81 31.33 20.38
CA GLU A 77 4.82 32.41 20.30
C GLU A 77 4.05 32.59 21.63
N ASN A 78 4.74 32.77 22.75
CA ASN A 78 4.15 32.88 24.09
C ASN A 78 3.38 34.21 24.34
N GLY A 79 3.21 35.07 23.32
CA GLY A 79 2.46 36.34 23.42
C GLY A 79 3.15 37.44 24.24
N PHE A 80 4.34 37.19 24.79
CA PHE A 80 5.09 38.17 25.56
C PHE A 80 5.93 39.08 24.67
N ALA A 81 5.56 40.36 24.56
CA ALA A 81 6.30 41.39 23.81
C ALA A 81 7.81 41.45 24.15
N ARG A 82 8.18 41.16 25.41
CA ARG A 82 9.58 41.14 25.86
C ARG A 82 10.42 40.07 25.17
N SER A 83 9.85 38.88 24.93
CA SER A 83 10.58 37.80 24.25
C SER A 83 10.84 38.14 22.78
N TYR A 84 9.88 38.80 22.10
CA TYR A 84 10.09 39.27 20.73
C TYR A 84 11.19 40.33 20.64
N ALA A 85 11.22 41.29 21.58
CA ALA A 85 12.26 42.32 21.61
C ALA A 85 13.66 41.72 21.78
N PHE A 86 13.80 40.68 22.61
CA PHE A 86 15.06 39.95 22.77
C PHE A 86 15.51 39.27 21.46
N TRP A 87 14.63 38.51 20.79
CA TRP A 87 14.94 37.86 19.51
C TRP A 87 15.28 38.86 18.40
N MET A 88 14.58 40.00 18.34
CA MET A 88 14.84 41.07 17.38
C MET A 88 16.23 41.69 17.59
N LEU A 89 16.60 42.01 18.84
CA LEU A 89 17.93 42.54 19.15
C LEU A 89 19.04 41.53 18.83
N LEU A 90 18.81 40.25 19.12
CA LEU A 90 19.77 39.18 18.85
C LEU A 90 19.95 38.98 17.34
N GLY A 91 18.87 39.01 16.56
CA GLY A 91 18.90 38.98 15.10
C GLY A 91 19.64 40.19 14.51
N LEU A 92 19.38 41.40 15.03
CA LEU A 92 20.08 42.62 14.61
C LEU A 92 21.59 42.53 14.91
N ALA A 93 21.98 42.09 16.11
CA ALA A 93 23.37 41.93 16.48
C ALA A 93 24.08 40.88 15.59
N ALA A 94 23.42 39.77 15.29
CA ALA A 94 23.95 38.73 14.40
C ALA A 94 24.11 39.25 12.96
N MET A 95 23.13 39.98 12.43
CA MET A 95 23.23 40.63 11.10
C MET A 95 24.37 41.63 11.06
N MET A 96 24.51 42.49 12.08
CA MET A 96 25.59 43.46 12.17
C MET A 96 26.95 42.77 12.22
N THR A 97 27.06 41.70 13.02
CA THR A 97 28.27 40.89 13.11
C THR A 97 28.60 40.29 11.74
N TYR A 98 27.65 39.66 11.07
CA TYR A 98 27.87 39.07 9.75
C TYR A 98 28.33 40.10 8.71
N LEU A 99 27.74 41.31 8.71
CA LEU A 99 28.13 42.39 7.81
C LEU A 99 29.53 42.95 8.10
N ILE A 100 29.97 42.95 9.35
CA ILE A 100 31.31 43.42 9.74
C ILE A 100 32.39 42.39 9.38
N PHE A 101 32.07 41.10 9.48
CA PHE A 101 33.01 40.00 9.18
C PHE A 101 32.98 39.53 7.71
N ARG A 102 32.10 40.09 6.89
CA ARG A 102 32.03 39.86 5.44
C ARG A 102 32.78 40.94 4.67
#